data_AF-A0A850SCZ9-F1
#
_entry.id   AF-A0A850SCZ9-F1
#
_cell.length_a   1.000
_cell.length_b   1.000
_cell.length_c   1.000
_cell.angle_alpha   90.00
_cell.angle_beta   90.00
_cell.angle_gamma   90.00
#
_symmetry.space_group_name_H-M   'P 1'
#
loop_
_entity.id
_entity.type
_entity.pdbx_description
1 polymer ?
#
loop_
_entity_poly.entity_id
_entity_poly.type
_entity_poly.pdbx_seq_one_letter_code
_entity_poly.pdbx_strand_id
1 'polypeptide(L)'
;MSKTCLKCGKGIEEPHDDPAAEKYPACNACWKEWTTYAIMVMNELRLDMSLPEHRKALRKYERAFFGLEKGVGEVQKNPEQPPSH
;
A
#
# COMPACT_ATOMS: atom_id res chain seq x y z
N MET A 1 -2.99 -14.54 21.28
CA MET A 1 -3.13 -13.07 21.35
C MET A 1 -3.67 -12.59 20.03
N SER A 2 -4.83 -11.94 20.00
CA SER A 2 -5.40 -11.34 18.80
C SER A 2 -4.47 -10.21 18.34
N LYS A 3 -3.91 -10.32 17.12
CA LYS A 3 -3.15 -9.20 16.54
C LYS A 3 -4.14 -8.09 16.18
N THR A 4 -3.74 -6.85 16.40
CA THR A 4 -4.55 -5.67 16.05
C THR A 4 -4.01 -5.05 14.78
N CYS A 5 -4.89 -4.62 13.89
CA CYS A 5 -4.53 -3.96 12.65
C CYS A 5 -3.92 -2.57 12.93
N LEU A 6 -2.72 -2.31 12.40
CA LEU A 6 -2.04 -1.02 12.53
C LEU A 6 -2.80 0.15 11.91
N LYS A 7 -3.55 -0.11 10.83
CA LYS A 7 -4.27 0.93 10.09
C LYS A 7 -5.58 1.35 10.75
N CYS A 8 -6.42 0.37 11.10
CA CYS A 8 -7.79 0.63 11.56
C CYS A 8 -8.03 0.28 13.03
N GLY A 9 -7.06 -0.31 13.73
CA GLY A 9 -7.20 -0.67 15.15
C GLY A 9 -8.13 -1.85 15.44
N LYS A 10 -8.71 -2.48 14.41
CA LYS A 10 -9.59 -3.66 14.57
C LYS A 10 -8.77 -4.93 14.84
N GLY A 11 -9.40 -5.91 15.51
CA GLY A 11 -8.82 -7.25 15.65
C GLY A 11 -8.63 -7.92 14.28
N ILE A 12 -7.52 -8.63 14.12
CA ILE A 12 -7.25 -9.47 12.95
C ILE A 12 -7.84 -10.84 13.26
N GLU A 13 -9.01 -11.12 12.69
CA GLU A 13 -9.73 -12.38 12.86
C GLU A 13 -9.11 -13.50 12.03
N GLU A 14 -8.67 -13.18 10.82
CA GLU A 14 -8.02 -14.12 9.90
C GLU A 14 -6.66 -13.57 9.42
N PRO A 15 -5.60 -14.39 9.43
CA PRO A 15 -4.34 -14.03 8.81
C PRO A 15 -4.48 -13.95 7.28
N HIS A 16 -3.74 -13.04 6.65
CA HIS A 16 -3.69 -12.93 5.20
C HIS A 16 -2.72 -13.97 4.62
N ASP A 17 -3.05 -14.55 3.45
CA ASP A 17 -2.22 -15.55 2.75
C ASP A 17 -0.93 -14.98 2.12
N ASP A 18 -0.62 -13.70 2.36
CA ASP A 18 0.54 -13.01 1.76
C ASP A 18 1.64 -12.93 2.81
N PRO A 19 2.80 -13.56 2.58
CA PRO A 19 3.93 -13.48 3.49
C PRO A 19 4.39 -12.04 3.76
N ALA A 20 4.14 -11.10 2.85
CA ALA A 20 4.46 -9.69 3.06
C ALA A 20 3.57 -9.04 4.14
N ALA A 21 2.33 -9.52 4.31
CA ALA A 21 1.43 -9.06 5.37
C ALA A 21 1.90 -9.49 6.77
N GLU A 22 2.80 -10.47 6.88
CA GLU A 22 3.40 -10.83 8.17
C GLU A 22 4.26 -9.70 8.74
N LYS A 23 4.86 -8.87 7.88
CA LYS A 23 5.70 -7.73 8.28
C LYS A 23 4.88 -6.59 8.89
N TYR A 24 3.61 -6.46 8.51
CA TYR A 24 2.73 -5.39 8.98
C TYR A 24 1.42 -6.00 9.49
N PRO A 25 1.16 -6.02 10.80
CA PRO A 25 -0.11 -6.50 11.32
C PRO A 25 -1.26 -5.66 10.75
N ALA A 26 -1.94 -6.18 9.73
CA ALA A 26 -3.04 -5.56 9.02
C ALA A 26 -4.15 -6.58 8.77
N CYS A 27 -5.41 -6.13 8.87
CA CYS A 27 -6.55 -6.99 8.50
C CYS A 27 -6.67 -7.09 6.98
N ASN A 28 -7.36 -8.12 6.49
CA ASN A 28 -7.58 -8.37 5.07
C ASN A 28 -8.13 -7.15 4.31
N ALA A 29 -9.03 -6.38 4.92
CA ALA A 29 -9.58 -5.17 4.30
C ALA A 29 -8.51 -4.10 4.06
N CYS A 30 -7.69 -3.78 5.06
CA CYS A 30 -6.63 -2.78 4.92
C CYS A 30 -5.50 -3.25 4.02
N TRP A 31 -5.20 -4.56 3.99
CA TRP A 31 -4.20 -5.10 3.07
C TRP A 31 -4.68 -5.03 1.61
N LYS A 32 -5.95 -5.35 1.34
CA LYS A 32 -6.57 -5.21 0.01
C LYS A 32 -6.61 -3.75 -0.47
N GLU A 33 -6.86 -2.83 0.46
CA GLU A 33 -6.81 -1.39 0.17
C GLU A 33 -5.38 -0.96 -0.18
N TRP A 34 -4.38 -1.43 0.57
CA TRP A 34 -2.97 -1.19 0.28
C TRP A 34 -2.57 -1.72 -1.10
N THR A 35 -2.89 -2.96 -1.46
CA THR A 35 -2.50 -3.52 -2.76
C THR A 35 -3.12 -2.74 -3.92
N THR A 36 -4.37 -2.30 -3.77
CA THR A 36 -5.04 -1.42 -4.75
C THR A 36 -4.32 -0.07 -4.86
N TYR A 37 -4.00 0.55 -3.73
CA TYR A 37 -3.28 1.82 -3.70
C TYR A 37 -1.84 1.69 -4.25
N ALA A 38 -1.15 0.60 -3.96
CA ALA A 38 0.19 0.31 -4.47
C ALA A 38 0.22 0.25 -6.00
N ILE A 39 -0.80 -0.34 -6.64
CA ILE A 39 -0.94 -0.32 -8.10
C ILE A 39 -1.08 1.11 -8.63
N MET A 40 -1.90 1.95 -7.97
CA MET A 40 -2.03 3.36 -8.34
C MET A 40 -0.68 4.08 -8.21
N VAL A 41 0.01 3.94 -7.09
CA VAL A 41 1.34 4.54 -6.85
C VAL A 41 2.34 4.10 -7.93
N MET A 42 2.37 2.81 -8.28
CA MET A 42 3.26 2.29 -9.31
C MET A 42 2.97 2.89 -10.69
N ASN A 43 1.69 3.01 -11.06
CA ASN A 43 1.28 3.54 -12.36
C ASN A 43 1.52 5.05 -12.46
N GLU A 44 1.10 5.82 -11.46
CA GLU A 44 1.22 7.29 -11.47
C GLU A 44 2.67 7.76 -11.41
N LEU A 45 3.52 7.07 -10.62
CA LEU A 45 4.95 7.40 -10.52
C LEU A 45 5.82 6.66 -11.54
N ARG A 46 5.21 5.84 -12.42
CA ARG A 46 5.90 5.02 -13.43
C ARG A 46 7.03 4.17 -12.82
N LEU A 47 6.75 3.52 -11.69
CA LEU A 47 7.73 2.70 -10.98
C LEU A 47 7.99 1.38 -11.73
N ASP A 48 9.22 1.22 -12.19
CA ASP A 48 9.77 -0.07 -12.61
C ASP A 48 10.20 -0.92 -11.39
N MET A 49 9.47 -2.01 -11.12
CA MET A 49 9.72 -2.90 -9.99
C MET A 49 10.99 -3.76 -10.12
N SER A 50 11.63 -3.78 -11.29
CA SER A 50 12.97 -4.36 -11.47
C SER A 50 14.07 -3.51 -10.83
N LEU A 51 13.84 -2.19 -10.68
CA LEU A 51 14.81 -1.25 -10.12
C LEU A 51 14.73 -1.18 -8.59
N PRO A 52 15.86 -1.36 -7.86
CA PRO A 52 15.89 -1.30 -6.40
C PRO A 52 15.39 0.04 -5.83
N GLU A 53 15.71 1.15 -6.51
CA GLU A 53 15.31 2.49 -6.06
C GLU A 53 13.79 2.69 -6.12
N HIS A 54 13.14 2.18 -7.16
CA HIS A 54 11.69 2.24 -7.31
C HIS A 54 10.98 1.36 -6.27
N ARG A 55 11.52 0.17 -5.98
CA ARG A 55 11.02 -0.65 -4.86
C ARG A 55 11.14 0.10 -3.53
N LYS A 56 12.24 0.83 -3.31
CA LYS A 56 12.42 1.67 -2.12
C LYS A 56 11.41 2.83 -2.09
N ALA A 57 11.07 3.41 -3.23
CA ALA A 57 10.04 4.44 -3.33
C ALA A 57 8.66 3.88 -2.94
N LEU A 58 8.22 2.74 -3.51
CA LEU A 58 6.94 2.11 -3.17
C LEU A 58 6.84 1.78 -1.66
N ARG A 59 7.94 1.32 -1.05
CA ARG A 59 8.00 1.06 0.41
C ARG A 59 7.78 2.31 1.27
N LYS A 60 8.11 3.51 0.78
CA LYS A 60 7.78 4.75 1.53
C LYS A 60 6.26 4.95 1.57
N TYR A 61 5.57 4.74 0.45
CA TYR A 61 4.11 4.80 0.39
C TYR A 61 3.46 3.70 1.24
N GLU A 62 4.06 2.50 1.29
CA GLU A 62 3.63 1.40 2.16
C GLU A 62 3.65 1.81 3.64
N ARG A 63 4.81 2.32 4.09
CA ARG A 63 4.99 2.77 5.48
C ARG A 63 4.07 3.93 5.82
N ALA A 64 3.88 4.87 4.89
CA ALA A 64 2.94 5.96 5.07
C ALA A 64 1.48 5.48 5.13
N PHE A 65 1.10 4.52 4.29
CA PHE A 65 -0.25 3.94 4.26
C PHE A 65 -0.60 3.32 5.62
N PHE A 66 0.32 2.56 6.22
CA PHE A 66 0.14 1.96 7.55
C PHE A 66 0.46 2.91 8.72
N GLY A 67 0.73 4.19 8.47
CA GLY A 67 0.95 5.20 9.51
C GLY A 67 2.31 5.10 10.23
N LEU A 68 3.27 4.36 9.68
CA LEU A 68 4.63 4.21 10.20
C LEU A 68 5.57 5.36 9.80
N GLU A 69 5.14 6.19 8.85
CA GLU A 69 5.90 7.34 8.36
C GLU A 69 4.93 8.49 8.02
N LYS A 70 5.15 9.67 8.61
CA LYS A 70 4.36 10.88 8.30
C LYS A 70 5.12 11.69 7.25
N GLY A 71 4.58 11.88 6.05
CA GLY A 71 5.15 12.82 5.09
C GLY A 71 5.17 12.41 3.62
N VAL A 72 4.60 11.26 3.24
CA VAL A 72 4.41 10.97 1.82
C VAL A 72 3.11 11.66 1.39
N GLY A 73 3.24 12.74 0.61
CA GLY A 73 2.09 13.44 0.02
C GLY A 73 1.18 12.44 -0.68
N GLU A 74 -0.13 12.61 -0.53
CA GLU A 74 -1.11 11.76 -1.20
C GLU A 74 -0.80 11.73 -2.70
N VAL A 75 -0.74 10.53 -3.30
CA VAL A 75 -0.65 10.44 -4.77
C VAL A 75 -1.92 11.10 -5.31
N GLN A 76 -1.76 12.29 -5.88
CA GLN A 76 -2.84 12.97 -6.57
C GLN A 76 -3.29 12.06 -7.70
N LYS A 77 -4.52 11.55 -7.59
CA LYS A 77 -5.18 10.87 -8.69
C LYS A 77 -5.26 11.89 -9.82
N ASN A 78 -4.41 11.81 -10.83
CA ASN A 78 -4.58 12.64 -12.00
C ASN A 78 -5.75 12.05 -12.81
N PRO A 79 -6.92 12.69 -12.87
CA PRO A 79 -8.08 12.10 -13.51
C PRO A 79 -8.13 12.50 -14.99
N GLU A 80 -7.18 12.07 -15.82
CA GLU A 80 -7.19 12.39 -17.27
C GLU A 80 -6.18 11.48 -18.01
N GLN A 81 -6.47 10.71 -19.06
CA GLN A 81 -7.55 10.74 -20.07
C GLN A 81 -7.90 9.31 -20.52
N PRO A 82 -9.18 9.01 -20.87
CA PRO A 82 -9.51 7.82 -21.64
C PRO A 82 -8.83 7.87 -23.02
N PRO A 83 -8.39 6.74 -23.58
CA PRO A 83 -7.79 6.72 -24.91
C PRO A 83 -8.82 7.23 -25.92
N SER A 84 -8.50 8.34 -26.60
CA SER A 84 -9.23 8.73 -27.81
C SER A 84 -9.00 7.66 -28.86
N HIS A 85 -10.10 7.08 -29.35
CA HIS A 85 -10.19 6.09 -30.43
C HIS A 85 -9.31 6.38 -31.64
#